data_AF-A0A947HBZ9-F1
#
_entry.id   AF-A0A947HBZ9-F1
#
_cell.length_a   1.000
_cell.length_b   1.000
_cell.length_c   1.000
_cell.angle_alpha   90.00
_cell.angle_beta   90.00
_cell.angle_gamma   90.00
#
_symmetry.space_group_name_H-M   'P 1'
#
loop_
_entity.id
_entity.type
_entity.pdbx_description
1 polymer ?
#
loop_
_entity_poly.entity_id
_entity_poly.type
_entity_poly.pdbx_seq_one_letter_code
_entity_poly.pdbx_strand_id
1 'polypeptide(L)'
;MSLIIEDKKFATEVGSFFGKYLGTFNSAHKQVRADLFENSGTVVAYISFKNGLKPEKVTDPYLSPLKEFADQKYQGQIRLVLQS
;
A
#
# COMPACT_ATOMS: atom_id res chain seq x y z
N MET A 1 -11.67 3.38 9.79
CA MET A 1 -12.02 3.47 8.35
C MET A 1 -10.78 3.95 7.63
N SER A 2 -10.01 3.05 7.03
CA SER A 2 -8.76 3.39 6.36
C SER A 2 -9.09 3.80 4.92
N LEU A 3 -8.96 5.08 4.62
CA LEU A 3 -9.29 5.63 3.31
C LEU A 3 -8.14 5.34 2.34
N ILE A 4 -8.42 4.54 1.31
CA ILE A 4 -7.55 4.45 0.14
C ILE A 4 -7.80 5.70 -0.70
N ILE A 5 -6.78 6.54 -0.84
CA ILE A 5 -6.87 7.80 -1.58
C ILE A 5 -6.18 7.62 -2.93
N GLU A 6 -6.92 7.82 -4.02
CA GLU A 6 -6.37 7.73 -5.37
C GLU A 6 -5.72 9.08 -5.75
N ASP A 7 -4.39 9.16 -5.69
CA ASP A 7 -3.63 10.31 -6.22
C ASP A 7 -3.30 10.11 -7.71
N LYS A 8 -4.05 10.81 -8.58
CA LYS A 8 -3.95 10.65 -10.04
C LYS A 8 -2.60 11.08 -10.62
N LYS A 9 -1.88 12.02 -9.99
CA LYS A 9 -0.55 12.44 -10.48
C LYS A 9 0.47 11.34 -10.22
N PHE A 10 0.47 10.80 -9.00
CA PHE A 10 1.33 9.69 -8.62
C PHE A 10 1.03 8.42 -9.41
N ALA A 11 -0.26 8.16 -9.69
CA ALA A 11 -0.73 7.05 -10.51
C ALA A 11 -0.07 6.98 -11.90
N THR A 12 0.18 8.14 -12.50
CA THR A 12 0.64 8.24 -13.89
C THR A 12 2.15 8.03 -14.00
N GLU A 13 2.94 8.60 -13.08
CA GLU A 13 4.39 8.40 -13.02
C GLU A 13 4.76 6.99 -12.58
N VAL A 14 4.13 6.49 -11.51
CA VAL A 14 4.52 5.22 -10.88
C VAL A 14 3.86 4.03 -11.58
N GLY A 15 2.67 4.24 -12.16
CA GLY A 15 1.94 3.18 -12.83
C GLY A 15 2.66 2.60 -14.05
N SER A 16 3.51 3.40 -14.70
CA SER A 16 4.34 2.96 -15.82
C SER A 16 5.45 1.97 -15.42
N PHE A 17 5.87 1.96 -14.15
CA PHE A 17 6.94 1.09 -13.66
C PHE A 17 6.45 -0.13 -12.88
N PHE A 18 5.30 -0.01 -12.20
CA PHE A 18 4.86 -1.02 -11.23
C PHE A 18 3.50 -1.65 -11.52
N GLY A 19 2.72 -1.11 -12.46
CA GLY A 19 1.37 -1.58 -12.80
C GLY A 19 0.28 -0.55 -12.50
N LYS A 20 -0.99 -0.91 -12.61
CA LYS A 20 -2.11 0.03 -12.43
C LYS A 20 -2.21 0.48 -10.97
N TYR A 21 -1.99 1.77 -10.71
CA TYR A 21 -2.15 2.32 -9.37
C TYR A 21 -3.60 2.22 -8.87
N LEU A 22 -3.77 1.72 -7.65
CA LEU A 22 -5.07 1.51 -7.00
C LEU A 22 -5.37 2.57 -5.92
N GLY A 23 -4.33 3.20 -5.39
CA GLY A 23 -4.45 4.24 -4.36
C GLY A 23 -3.44 4.09 -3.22
N THR A 24 -3.46 5.04 -2.30
CA THR A 24 -2.62 5.02 -1.09
C THR A 24 -3.45 4.66 0.13
N PHE A 25 -3.04 3.63 0.86
CA PHE A 25 -3.48 3.35 2.22
C PHE A 25 -2.61 4.12 3.22
N ASN A 26 -3.26 4.73 4.22
CA ASN A 26 -2.58 5.29 5.38
C ASN A 26 -3.08 4.59 6.64
N SER A 27 -2.16 4.24 7.54
CA SER A 27 -2.52 3.71 8.85
C SER A 27 -3.19 4.78 9.73
N ALA A 28 -3.84 4.33 10.81
CA ALA A 28 -4.65 5.20 11.68
C ALA A 28 -3.85 6.41 12.21
N HIS A 29 -2.61 6.21 12.62
CA HIS A 29 -1.72 7.28 13.12
C HIS A 29 -0.75 7.78 12.04
N LYS A 30 -0.96 7.40 10.77
CA LYS A 30 -0.10 7.74 9.62
C LYS A 30 1.38 7.40 9.86
N GLN A 31 1.64 6.35 10.63
CA GLN A 31 2.98 5.79 10.80
C GLN A 31 3.41 5.03 9.55
N VAL A 32 2.44 4.43 8.85
CA VAL A 32 2.63 3.62 7.66
C VAL A 32 1.82 4.20 6.51
N ARG A 33 2.49 4.38 5.39
CA ARG A 33 1.90 4.64 4.09
C ARG A 33 2.11 3.40 3.23
N ALA A 34 1.08 2.95 2.53
CA ALA A 34 1.20 1.86 1.58
C ALA A 34 0.59 2.28 0.24
N ASP A 35 1.42 2.45 -0.77
CA ASP A 35 0.97 2.75 -2.13
C ASP A 35 0.66 1.42 -2.85
N LEU A 36 -0.59 1.26 -3.28
CA LEU A 36 -1.13 0.02 -3.85
C LEU A 36 -1.13 0.07 -5.37
N PHE A 37 -0.64 -0.99 -5.99
CA PHE A 37 -0.62 -1.19 -7.44
C PHE A 37 -1.20 -2.56 -7.78
N GLU A 38 -1.78 -2.68 -8.96
CA GLU A 38 -2.20 -3.94 -9.56
C GLU A 38 -1.23 -4.29 -10.67
N ASN A 39 -0.66 -5.48 -10.58
CA ASN A 39 0.19 -6.02 -11.62
C ASN A 39 -0.19 -7.47 -11.90
N SER A 40 -0.73 -7.72 -13.10
CA SER A 40 -1.06 -9.05 -13.59
C SER A 40 -1.97 -9.84 -12.63
N GLY A 41 -2.95 -9.17 -12.01
CA GLY A 41 -3.88 -9.76 -11.06
C GLY A 41 -3.37 -9.88 -9.61
N THR A 42 -2.14 -9.43 -9.32
CA THR A 42 -1.58 -9.35 -7.97
C THR A 42 -1.56 -7.91 -7.47
N VAL A 43 -1.93 -7.68 -6.20
CA VAL A 43 -1.73 -6.38 -5.54
C VAL A 43 -0.28 -6.25 -5.08
N VAL A 44 0.40 -5.18 -5.46
CA VAL A 44 1.72 -4.82 -4.93
C VAL A 44 1.55 -3.61 -4.01
N ALA A 45 1.89 -3.77 -2.74
CA ALA A 45 1.83 -2.71 -1.74
C ALA A 45 3.25 -2.22 -1.40
N TYR A 46 3.56 -0.99 -1.79
CA TYR A 46 4.81 -0.32 -1.42
C TYR A 46 4.64 0.38 -0.09
N ILE A 47 5.20 -0.23 0.95
CA ILE A 47 5.12 0.25 2.32
C ILE A 47 6.27 1.21 2.58
N SER A 48 5.94 2.43 2.96
CA SER A 48 6.86 3.46 3.42
C SER A 48 6.50 3.89 4.84
N PHE A 49 7.52 4.03 5.67
CA PHE A 49 7.37 4.44 7.07
C PHE A 49 7.60 5.94 7.20
N LYS A 50 6.87 6.57 8.12
CA LYS A 50 7.10 7.99 8.43
C LYS A 50 8.56 8.20 8.86
N ASN A 51 9.20 9.26 8.35
CA ASN A 51 10.62 9.55 8.60
C ASN A 51 11.01 9.39 10.08
N GLY A 52 12.01 8.52 10.32
CA GLY A 52 12.54 8.22 11.65
C GLY A 52 11.87 7.06 12.38
N LEU A 53 10.75 6.52 11.88
CA LEU A 53 10.16 5.28 12.36
C LEU A 53 10.83 4.08 11.68
N LYS A 54 11.49 3.25 12.50
CA LYS A 54 11.93 1.93 12.05
C LYS A 54 10.73 0.99 11.95
N PRO A 55 10.72 0.02 11.03
CA PRO A 55 9.65 -0.98 10.90
C PRO A 55 9.31 -1.66 12.23
N GLU A 56 10.33 -1.93 13.06
CA GLU A 56 10.21 -2.54 14.39
C GLU A 56 9.47 -1.68 15.42
N LYS A 57 9.40 -0.36 15.21
CA LYS A 57 8.74 0.60 16.10
C LYS A 57 7.32 0.95 15.66
N VAL A 58 6.87 0.38 14.53
CA VAL A 58 5.53 0.60 14.02
C VAL A 58 4.56 -0.22 14.85
N THR A 59 3.68 0.49 15.55
CA THR A 59 2.60 -0.12 16.33
C THR A 59 1.29 -0.16 15.56
N ASP A 60 1.18 0.66 14.51
CA ASP A 60 -0.03 0.75 13.71
C ASP A 60 -0.29 -0.55 12.93
N PRO A 61 -1.49 -1.14 13.02
CA PRO A 61 -1.85 -2.28 12.20
C PRO A 61 -2.06 -1.84 10.74
N TYR A 62 -1.27 -2.41 9.83
CA TYR A 62 -1.38 -2.15 8.39
C TYR A 62 -1.47 -3.43 7.54
N LEU A 63 -0.98 -4.56 8.04
CA LEU A 63 -0.98 -5.83 7.29
C LEU A 63 -2.40 -6.38 7.04
N SER A 64 -3.24 -6.44 8.08
CA SER A 64 -4.61 -6.98 7.95
C SER A 64 -5.47 -6.18 6.96
N PRO A 65 -5.53 -4.84 7.02
CA PRO A 65 -6.29 -4.05 6.06
C PRO A 65 -5.80 -4.19 4.61
N LEU A 66 -4.48 -4.29 4.40
CA LEU A 66 -3.92 -4.49 3.07
C LEU A 66 -4.28 -5.87 2.51
N LYS A 67 -4.24 -6.90 3.36
CA LYS A 67 -4.63 -8.26 2.97
C LYS A 67 -6.14 -8.34 2.67
N GLU A 68 -6.99 -7.76 3.51
CA GLU A 68 -8.43 -7.66 3.27
C GLU A 68 -8.75 -6.99 1.93
N PHE A 69 -8.04 -5.92 1.59
CA PHE A 69 -8.18 -5.25 0.30
C PHE A 69 -7.84 -6.18 -0.89
N ALA A 70 -6.76 -6.96 -0.77
CA ALA A 70 -6.39 -7.93 -1.79
C ALA A 70 -7.36 -9.13 -1.85
N ASP A 71 -7.89 -9.59 -0.73
CA ASP A 71 -8.88 -10.67 -0.67
C ASP A 71 -10.18 -10.26 -1.40
N GLN A 72 -10.63 -9.02 -1.24
CA GLN A 72 -11.87 -8.54 -1.85
C GLN A 72 -11.82 -8.44 -3.38
N LYS A 73 -10.65 -8.16 -3.96
CA LYS A 73 -10.54 -7.81 -5.39
C LYS A 73 -9.56 -8.67 -6.20
N TYR A 74 -8.67 -9.40 -5.54
CA TYR A 74 -7.49 -10.04 -6.16
C TYR A 74 -7.21 -11.43 -5.59
N GLN A 75 -8.23 -12.12 -5.08
CA GLN A 75 -8.12 -13.50 -4.54
C GLN A 75 -7.05 -13.63 -3.43
N GLY A 76 -6.77 -12.55 -2.70
CA GLY A 76 -5.79 -12.54 -1.62
C GLY A 76 -4.34 -12.46 -2.07
N GLN A 77 -4.08 -12.31 -3.37
CA GLN A 77 -2.74 -12.18 -3.91
C GLN A 77 -2.20 -10.78 -3.64
N ILE A 78 -1.34 -10.67 -2.61
CA ILE A 78 -0.65 -9.44 -2.25
C ILE A 78 0.85 -9.65 -2.07
N ARG A 79 1.64 -8.75 -2.65
CA ARG A 79 3.08 -8.64 -2.48
C ARG A 79 3.39 -7.37 -1.71
N LEU A 80 4.03 -7.51 -0.56
CA LEU A 80 4.46 -6.39 0.28
C LEU A 80 5.91 -6.03 -0.07
N VAL A 81 6.16 -4.76 -0.37
CA VAL A 81 7.50 -4.24 -0.64
C VAL A 81 7.80 -3.15 0.37
N LEU A 82 8.76 -3.39 1.26
CA LEU A 82 9.19 -2.42 2.27
C LEU A 82 10.22 -1.48 1.64
N GLN A 83 9.90 -0.18 1.54
CA GLN A 83 10.91 0.83 1.26
C GLN A 83 11.70 1.09 2.54
N SER A 84 13.02 0.86 2.46
CA SER A 84 14.00 1.11 3.53
C SER A 84 14.52 2.54 3.46
#